data_AF-A0A9Y3S6X0-F1
#
_entry.id   AF-A0A9Y3S6X0-F1
#
_cell.length_a   1.000
_cell.length_b   1.000
_cell.length_c   1.000
_cell.angle_alpha   90.00
_cell.angle_beta   90.00
_cell.angle_gamma   90.00
#
_symmetry.space_group_name_H-M   'P 1'
#
loop_
_entity.id
_entity.type
_entity.pdbx_description
1 polymer ?
#
loop_
_entity_poly.entity_id
_entity_poly.type
_entity_poly.pdbx_seq_one_letter_code
_entity_poly.pdbx_strand_id
1 'polypeptide(L)'
;MVKLSNAFVVAFGEFMMMHSRFASLVTSFWPVYPANTLVVTGTIATCVCYLGVVGGMRENRCMLISFYVLLSFLISVELAMACVFFVYNREIGTYFEKDLMHSLEVYKISGPGENQTLKDDFDAIQYLFKCCGVHGVADWGGNVPISCCTLDPCNVTDQPNWQE
;
A
#
# COMPACT_ATOMS: atom_id res chain seq x y z
N MET A 1 29.99 13.98 8.63
CA MET A 1 28.65 13.88 9.27
C MET A 1 27.52 13.74 8.24
N VAL A 2 27.38 14.61 7.24
CA VAL A 2 26.22 14.61 6.32
C VAL A 2 26.03 13.30 5.51
N LYS A 3 27.13 12.63 5.11
CA LYS A 3 27.05 11.37 4.32
C LYS A 3 26.42 10.18 5.06
N LEU A 4 26.55 10.12 6.38
CA LEU A 4 26.00 9.03 7.21
C LEU A 4 24.50 9.23 7.49
N SER A 5 24.05 10.48 7.61
CA SER A 5 22.64 10.81 7.85
C SER A 5 21.74 10.40 6.68
N ASN A 6 22.19 10.61 5.43
CA ASN A 6 21.39 10.31 4.25
C ASN A 6 21.28 8.81 3.97
N ALA A 7 22.36 8.06 4.19
CA ALA A 7 22.32 6.60 4.06
C ALA A 7 21.38 5.95 5.09
N PHE A 8 21.30 6.53 6.29
CA PHE A 8 20.41 6.03 7.35
C PHE A 8 18.93 6.26 7.01
N VAL A 9 18.58 7.44 6.48
CA VAL A 9 17.19 7.75 6.07
C VAL A 9 16.74 6.85 4.91
N VAL A 10 17.63 6.61 3.94
CA VAL A 10 17.34 5.72 2.79
C VAL A 10 17.18 4.26 3.24
N ALA A 11 18.08 3.76 4.08
CA ALA A 11 17.99 2.40 4.61
C ALA A 11 16.74 2.20 5.48
N PHE A 12 16.37 3.21 6.27
CA PHE A 12 15.16 3.19 7.10
C PHE A 12 13.88 3.22 6.26
N GLY A 13 13.88 3.94 5.14
CA GLY A 13 12.75 3.98 4.19
C GLY A 13 12.49 2.62 3.53
N GLU A 14 13.52 1.98 2.98
CA GLU A 14 13.44 0.64 2.37
C GLU A 14 13.00 -0.42 3.41
N PHE A 15 13.54 -0.33 4.64
CA PHE A 15 13.18 -1.24 5.73
C PHE A 15 11.71 -1.08 6.17
N MET A 16 11.19 0.15 6.26
CA MET A 16 9.77 0.38 6.59
C MET A 16 8.83 -0.09 5.48
N MET A 17 9.20 0.10 4.19
CA MET A 17 8.38 -0.41 3.08
C MET A 17 8.29 -1.94 3.08
N MET A 18 9.41 -2.63 3.31
CA MET A 18 9.47 -4.10 3.45
C MET A 18 8.62 -4.64 4.61
N HIS A 19 8.46 -3.86 5.69
CA HIS A 19 7.72 -4.31 6.88
C HIS A 19 6.23 -3.96 6.87
N SER A 20 5.76 -3.24 5.86
CA SER A 20 4.35 -2.87 5.75
C SER A 20 3.49 -4.08 5.31
N ARG A 21 2.60 -4.54 6.19
CA ARG A 21 1.75 -5.74 6.03
C ARG A 21 0.57 -5.57 5.05
N PHE A 22 0.53 -4.50 4.27
CA PHE A 22 -0.60 -4.16 3.39
C PHE A 22 -0.48 -4.74 1.97
N ALA A 23 0.51 -5.60 1.76
CA ALA A 23 1.05 -5.87 0.43
C ALA A 23 0.25 -6.92 -0.37
N SER A 24 -0.55 -7.79 0.30
CA SER A 24 -1.22 -8.92 -0.37
C SER A 24 -2.70 -8.70 -0.70
N LEU A 25 -3.26 -7.51 -0.43
CA LEU A 25 -4.70 -7.27 -0.46
C LEU A 25 -5.29 -6.89 -1.82
N VAL A 26 -4.44 -6.53 -2.79
CA VAL A 26 -4.87 -6.20 -4.14
C VAL A 26 -4.29 -7.24 -5.09
N THR A 27 -5.07 -8.31 -5.32
CA THR A 27 -4.69 -9.49 -6.10
C THR A 27 -5.13 -9.42 -7.57
N SER A 28 -5.87 -8.38 -7.96
CA SER A 28 -6.59 -8.36 -9.24
C SER A 28 -5.79 -7.97 -10.48
N PHE A 29 -4.54 -7.48 -10.35
CA PHE A 29 -3.70 -7.17 -11.50
C PHE A 29 -2.46 -8.05 -11.55
N TRP A 30 -2.50 -9.03 -12.46
CA TRP A 30 -1.56 -10.14 -12.62
C TRP A 30 -0.07 -9.76 -12.92
N PRO A 31 0.30 -8.49 -13.20
CA PRO A 31 1.70 -8.02 -13.11
C PRO A 31 1.96 -6.92 -12.05
N VAL A 32 0.95 -6.48 -11.30
CA VAL A 32 0.99 -5.30 -10.43
C VAL A 32 0.62 -5.69 -9.00
N TYR A 33 1.37 -6.64 -8.41
CA TYR A 33 1.32 -6.80 -6.96
C TYR A 33 1.75 -5.45 -6.33
N PRO A 34 0.94 -4.81 -5.47
CA PRO A 34 1.29 -3.55 -4.82
C PRO A 34 2.65 -3.64 -4.14
N ALA A 35 2.92 -4.80 -3.52
CA ALA A 35 4.19 -5.18 -2.92
C ALA A 35 5.36 -5.04 -3.91
N ASN A 36 5.26 -5.68 -5.07
CA ASN A 36 6.34 -5.71 -6.06
C ASN A 36 6.53 -4.32 -6.67
N THR A 37 5.45 -3.59 -6.95
CA THR A 37 5.57 -2.22 -7.45
C THR A 37 6.22 -1.29 -6.45
N LEU A 38 5.90 -1.42 -5.15
CA LEU A 38 6.49 -0.61 -4.10
C LEU A 38 8.01 -0.87 -3.99
N VAL A 39 8.42 -2.14 -4.01
CA VAL A 39 9.84 -2.52 -3.98
C VAL A 39 10.59 -2.02 -5.20
N VAL A 40 10.03 -2.18 -6.40
CA VAL A 40 10.68 -1.75 -7.65
C VAL A 40 10.81 -0.22 -7.71
N THR A 41 9.73 0.51 -7.39
CA THR A 41 9.74 1.97 -7.40
C THR A 41 10.64 2.55 -6.31
N GLY A 42 10.65 1.97 -5.10
CA GLY A 42 11.56 2.33 -4.01
C GLY A 42 13.03 2.20 -4.42
N THR A 43 13.39 1.06 -5.02
CA THR A 43 14.76 0.82 -5.52
C THR A 43 15.19 1.87 -6.54
N ILE A 44 14.31 2.23 -7.49
CA ILE A 44 14.57 3.26 -8.50
C ILE A 44 14.76 4.64 -7.84
N ALA A 45 13.87 5.01 -6.91
CA ALA A 45 13.95 6.27 -6.18
C ALA A 45 15.26 6.38 -5.40
N THR A 46 15.67 5.31 -4.72
CA THR A 46 16.95 5.22 -4.01
C THR A 46 18.14 5.42 -4.95
N CYS A 47 18.13 4.79 -6.14
CA CYS A 47 19.18 4.97 -7.14
C CYS A 47 19.26 6.43 -7.65
N VAL A 48 18.12 7.06 -7.94
CA VAL A 48 18.04 8.46 -8.38
C VAL A 48 18.57 9.40 -7.29
N CYS A 49 18.18 9.18 -6.03
CA CYS A 49 18.68 9.95 -4.89
C CYS A 49 20.21 9.85 -4.75
N TYR A 50 20.78 8.65 -4.89
CA TYR A 50 22.23 8.46 -4.86
C TYR A 50 22.94 9.23 -5.99
N LEU A 51 22.41 9.15 -7.22
CA LEU A 51 22.95 9.90 -8.36
C LEU A 51 22.89 11.42 -8.13
N GLY A 52 21.82 11.93 -7.52
CA GLY A 52 21.70 13.34 -7.15
C GLY A 52 22.78 13.81 -6.17
N VAL A 53 23.02 13.02 -5.11
CA VAL A 53 24.05 13.33 -4.11
C VAL A 53 25.46 13.28 -4.72
N VAL A 54 25.77 12.26 -5.52
CA VAL A 54 27.08 12.15 -6.20
C VAL A 54 27.25 13.25 -7.25
N GLY A 55 26.19 13.59 -7.98
CA GLY A 55 26.17 14.67 -8.98
C GLY A 55 26.47 16.04 -8.36
N GLY A 56 25.86 16.34 -7.20
CA GLY A 56 26.15 17.56 -6.45
C GLY A 56 27.58 17.60 -5.89
N MET A 57 28.11 16.46 -5.46
CA MET A 57 29.47 16.36 -4.93
C MET A 57 30.58 16.48 -5.98
N ARG A 58 30.33 16.04 -7.22
CA ARG A 58 31.33 16.00 -8.29
C ARG A 58 31.48 17.33 -9.02
N GLU A 59 30.66 18.34 -8.72
CA GLU A 59 30.62 19.67 -9.38
C GLU A 59 30.63 19.59 -10.92
N ASN A 60 30.22 18.44 -11.46
CA ASN A 60 30.27 18.16 -12.88
C ASN A 60 28.92 18.53 -13.49
N ARG A 61 28.92 19.61 -14.28
CA ARG A 61 27.71 20.14 -14.92
C ARG A 61 26.97 19.09 -15.74
N CYS A 62 27.66 18.21 -16.47
CA CYS A 62 27.01 17.17 -17.27
C CYS A 62 26.22 16.18 -16.41
N MET A 63 26.76 15.80 -15.24
CA MET A 63 26.09 14.88 -14.32
C MET A 63 24.87 15.52 -13.67
N LEU A 64 24.96 16.82 -13.35
CA LEU A 64 23.86 17.60 -12.78
C LEU A 64 22.72 17.82 -13.80
N ILE A 65 23.05 18.08 -15.07
CA ILE A 65 22.07 18.24 -16.16
C ILE A 65 21.32 16.93 -16.39
N SER A 66 22.01 15.79 -16.46
CA SER A 66 21.36 14.49 -16.61
C SER A 66 20.41 14.18 -15.45
N PHE A 67 20.80 14.50 -14.21
CA PHE A 67 19.93 14.35 -13.04
C PHE A 67 18.68 15.23 -13.14
N TYR A 68 18.82 16.49 -13.54
CA TYR A 68 17.69 17.40 -13.73
C TYR A 68 16.72 16.92 -14.83
N VAL A 69 17.25 16.42 -15.96
CA VAL A 69 16.42 15.87 -17.05
C VAL A 69 15.66 14.64 -16.58
N LEU A 70 16.31 13.72 -15.87
CA LEU A 70 15.68 12.53 -15.31
C LEU A 70 14.57 12.89 -14.30
N LEU A 71 14.82 13.83 -13.39
CA LEU A 71 13.80 14.30 -12.45
C LEU A 71 12.62 14.98 -13.14
N SER A 72 12.89 15.84 -14.13
CA SER A 72 11.84 16.53 -14.88
C SER A 72 10.95 15.53 -15.62
N PHE A 73 11.54 14.46 -16.17
CA PHE A 73 10.80 13.37 -16.79
C PHE A 73 9.93 12.63 -15.77
N LEU A 74 10.46 12.27 -14.60
CA LEU A 74 9.70 11.58 -13.55
C LEU A 74 8.51 12.44 -13.06
N ILE A 75 8.73 13.73 -12.80
CA ILE A 75 7.67 14.67 -12.39
C ILE A 75 6.60 14.79 -13.47
N SER A 76 6.98 14.80 -14.76
CA SER A 76 6.02 14.86 -15.87
C SER A 76 5.15 13.61 -15.91
N VAL A 77 5.73 12.44 -15.66
CA VAL A 77 5.00 11.17 -15.57
C VAL A 77 4.06 11.16 -14.36
N GLU A 78 4.54 11.60 -13.19
CA GLU A 78 3.73 11.68 -11.96
C GLU A 78 2.54 12.63 -12.13
N LEU A 79 2.76 13.79 -12.77
CA LEU A 79 1.69 14.73 -13.10
C LEU A 79 0.66 14.11 -14.04
N ALA A 80 1.10 13.38 -15.07
CA ALA A 80 0.19 12.68 -15.97
C ALA A 80 -0.63 11.61 -15.22
N MET A 81 -0.01 10.82 -14.35
CA MET A 81 -0.73 9.86 -13.51
C MET A 81 -1.72 10.53 -12.58
N ALA A 82 -1.35 11.65 -11.94
CA ALA A 82 -2.24 12.41 -11.07
C ALA A 82 -3.46 12.96 -11.83
N CYS A 83 -3.27 13.47 -13.05
CA CYS A 83 -4.36 13.91 -13.90
C CYS A 83 -5.31 12.75 -14.26
N VAL A 84 -4.78 11.59 -14.65
CA VAL A 84 -5.58 10.40 -14.93
C VAL A 84 -6.34 9.96 -13.67
N PHE A 85 -5.67 9.87 -12.53
CA PHE A 85 -6.31 9.50 -11.26
C PHE A 85 -7.45 10.46 -10.90
N PHE A 86 -7.26 11.77 -11.09
CA PHE A 86 -8.28 12.77 -10.81
C PHE A 86 -9.52 12.62 -11.72
N VAL A 87 -9.30 12.40 -13.03
CA VAL A 87 -10.40 12.22 -14.00
C VAL A 87 -11.15 10.91 -13.74
N TYR A 88 -10.44 9.83 -13.43
CA TYR A 88 -10.99 8.49 -13.27
C TYR A 88 -11.26 8.08 -11.82
N ASN A 89 -11.21 9.02 -10.86
CA ASN A 89 -11.35 8.73 -9.43
C ASN A 89 -12.60 7.89 -9.12
N ARG A 90 -13.75 8.20 -9.74
CA ARG A 90 -15.00 7.44 -9.53
C ARG A 90 -14.90 6.02 -10.05
N GLU A 91 -14.30 5.81 -11.22
CA GLU A 91 -14.14 4.48 -11.80
C GLU A 91 -13.16 3.65 -10.96
N ILE A 92 -12.01 4.24 -10.59
CA ILE A 92 -10.99 3.61 -9.74
C ILE A 92 -11.59 3.15 -8.40
N GLY A 93 -12.44 3.98 -7.78
CA GLY A 93 -13.17 3.59 -6.56
C GLY A 93 -14.02 2.33 -6.76
N THR A 94 -14.76 2.22 -7.87
CA THR A 94 -15.57 1.02 -8.14
C THR A 94 -14.75 -0.22 -8.46
N TYR A 95 -13.57 -0.07 -9.08
CA TYR A 95 -12.65 -1.19 -9.28
C TYR A 95 -12.09 -1.68 -7.95
N PHE A 96 -11.65 -0.75 -7.11
CA PHE A 96 -11.13 -1.07 -5.78
C PHE A 96 -12.19 -1.74 -4.91
N GLU A 97 -13.41 -1.23 -4.90
CA GLU A 97 -14.54 -1.82 -4.18
C GLU A 97 -14.83 -3.26 -4.65
N LYS A 98 -14.86 -3.51 -5.96
CA LYS A 98 -15.04 -4.87 -6.52
C LYS A 98 -13.92 -5.81 -6.13
N ASP A 99 -12.68 -5.33 -6.13
CA ASP A 99 -11.51 -6.12 -5.74
C ASP A 99 -11.56 -6.47 -4.24
N LEU A 100 -11.92 -5.51 -3.39
CA LEU A 100 -12.08 -5.76 -1.96
C LEU A 100 -13.23 -6.73 -1.69
N MET A 101 -14.36 -6.57 -2.38
CA MET A 101 -15.49 -7.50 -2.28
C MET A 101 -15.11 -8.91 -2.73
N HIS A 102 -14.32 -9.04 -3.80
CA HIS A 102 -13.81 -10.32 -4.25
C HIS A 102 -12.89 -10.96 -3.20
N SER A 103 -11.96 -10.19 -2.63
CA SER A 103 -11.08 -10.63 -1.55
C SER A 103 -11.86 -11.03 -0.29
N LEU A 104 -12.94 -10.31 0.05
CA LEU A 104 -13.83 -10.66 1.16
C LEU A 104 -14.57 -11.98 0.92
N GLU A 105 -15.02 -12.22 -0.31
CA GLU A 105 -15.69 -13.50 -0.63
C GLU A 105 -14.69 -14.67 -0.61
N VAL A 106 -13.47 -14.46 -1.10
CA VAL A 106 -12.37 -15.43 -0.95
C VAL A 106 -12.08 -15.69 0.52
N TYR A 107 -12.06 -14.65 1.36
CA TYR A 107 -11.89 -14.80 2.82
C TYR A 107 -12.96 -15.72 3.42
N LYS A 108 -14.24 -15.53 3.05
CA LYS A 108 -15.39 -16.29 3.57
C LYS A 108 -15.41 -17.75 3.11
N ILE A 109 -15.05 -18.00 1.86
CA ILE A 109 -15.06 -19.36 1.27
C ILE A 109 -13.82 -20.16 1.70
N SER A 110 -12.69 -19.49 1.94
CA SER A 110 -11.43 -20.14 2.29
C SER A 110 -11.55 -20.89 3.62
N GLY A 111 -11.26 -22.20 3.62
CA GLY A 111 -11.28 -23.04 4.81
C GLY A 111 -10.23 -22.66 5.86
N PRO A 112 -10.23 -23.30 7.03
CA PRO A 112 -9.17 -23.13 8.03
C PRO A 112 -7.82 -23.62 7.46
N GLY A 113 -6.88 -22.68 7.26
CA GLY A 113 -5.53 -22.94 6.75
C GLY A 113 -5.29 -22.57 5.27
N GLU A 114 -6.33 -22.25 4.51
CA GLU A 114 -6.21 -21.77 3.13
C GLU A 114 -6.26 -20.24 3.10
N ASN A 115 -5.39 -19.62 2.28
CA ASN A 115 -5.29 -18.15 2.13
C ASN A 115 -5.07 -17.39 3.45
N GLN A 116 -4.33 -17.99 4.39
CA GLN A 116 -4.07 -17.38 5.71
C GLN A 116 -3.42 -15.99 5.61
N THR A 117 -2.54 -15.77 4.63
CA THR A 117 -1.94 -14.45 4.38
C THR A 117 -2.96 -13.40 3.98
N LEU A 118 -3.97 -13.77 3.16
CA LEU A 118 -5.06 -12.86 2.80
C LEU A 118 -5.92 -12.55 4.03
N LYS A 119 -6.20 -13.55 4.87
CA LYS A 119 -6.97 -13.37 6.10
C LYS A 119 -6.28 -12.44 7.09
N ASP A 120 -5.00 -12.70 7.36
CA ASP A 120 -4.17 -11.90 8.26
C ASP A 120 -4.06 -10.45 7.78
N ASP A 121 -3.91 -10.24 6.47
CA ASP A 121 -3.82 -8.91 5.88
C ASP A 121 -5.18 -8.17 5.94
N PHE A 122 -6.29 -8.87 5.72
CA PHE A 122 -7.64 -8.28 5.78
C PHE A 122 -7.98 -7.89 7.23
N ASP A 123 -7.64 -8.75 8.19
CA ASP A 123 -7.76 -8.47 9.62
C ASP A 123 -6.89 -7.28 10.05
N ALA A 124 -5.67 -7.17 9.50
CA ALA A 124 -4.78 -6.04 9.78
C ALA A 124 -5.34 -4.71 9.23
N ILE A 125 -5.96 -4.71 8.05
CA ILE A 125 -6.65 -3.52 7.51
C ILE A 125 -7.78 -3.10 8.45
N GLN A 126 -8.65 -4.04 8.82
CA GLN A 126 -9.81 -3.74 9.65
C GLN A 126 -9.40 -3.16 11.01
N TYR A 127 -8.35 -3.73 11.61
CA TYR A 127 -7.79 -3.23 12.85
C TYR A 127 -7.12 -1.85 12.70
N LEU A 128 -6.32 -1.64 11.64
CA LEU A 128 -5.59 -0.37 11.46
C LEU A 128 -6.54 0.78 11.14
N PHE A 129 -7.47 0.56 10.22
CA PHE A 129 -8.40 1.58 9.75
C PHE A 129 -9.66 1.67 10.60
N LYS A 130 -9.84 0.75 11.56
CA LYS A 130 -11.02 0.69 12.43
C LYS A 130 -12.29 0.66 11.59
N CYS A 131 -12.29 -0.21 10.59
CA CYS A 131 -13.41 -0.44 9.69
C CYS A 131 -13.80 -1.93 9.73
N CYS A 132 -15.01 -2.24 9.26
CA CYS A 132 -15.49 -3.62 9.22
C CYS A 132 -16.30 -3.87 7.95
N GLY A 133 -15.77 -4.70 7.05
CA GLY A 133 -16.35 -4.91 5.72
C GLY A 133 -15.93 -3.85 4.70
N VAL A 134 -16.55 -3.85 3.52
CA VAL A 134 -16.27 -2.93 2.41
C VAL A 134 -17.30 -1.80 2.35
N HIS A 135 -18.57 -2.13 2.56
CA HIS A 135 -19.71 -1.21 2.77
C HIS A 135 -20.30 -1.32 4.18
N GLY A 136 -19.65 -2.11 5.03
CA GLY A 136 -19.96 -2.21 6.44
C GLY A 136 -20.09 -3.64 6.92
N VAL A 137 -20.45 -3.76 8.20
CA VAL A 137 -20.58 -5.06 8.90
C VAL A 137 -21.56 -6.03 8.22
N ALA A 138 -22.51 -5.50 7.43
CA ALA A 138 -23.50 -6.30 6.72
C ALA A 138 -22.89 -7.24 5.67
N ASP A 139 -21.72 -6.91 5.11
CA ASP A 139 -21.05 -7.71 4.07
C ASP A 139 -20.64 -9.11 4.56
N TRP A 140 -20.46 -9.24 5.88
CA TRP A 140 -20.11 -10.50 6.54
C TRP A 140 -21.28 -11.47 6.67
N GLY A 141 -22.53 -11.04 6.45
CA GLY A 141 -23.71 -11.91 6.51
C GLY A 141 -23.91 -12.61 7.87
N GLY A 142 -23.40 -12.02 8.96
CA GLY A 142 -23.53 -12.52 10.32
C GLY A 142 -22.30 -13.25 10.89
N ASN A 143 -21.31 -13.61 10.06
CA ASN A 143 -20.04 -14.21 10.52
C ASN A 143 -18.93 -13.18 10.50
N VAL A 144 -18.97 -12.26 11.45
CA VAL A 144 -18.01 -11.15 11.57
C VAL A 144 -16.71 -11.64 12.23
N PRO A 145 -15.52 -11.32 11.69
CA PRO A 145 -14.25 -11.70 12.30
C PRO A 145 -13.93 -10.87 13.55
N ILE A 146 -13.03 -11.40 14.38
CA ILE A 146 -12.58 -10.78 15.63
C ILE A 146 -11.91 -9.41 15.38
N SER A 147 -11.29 -9.23 14.21
CA SER A 147 -10.66 -7.99 13.76
C SER A 147 -11.62 -6.79 13.66
N CYS A 148 -12.93 -7.04 13.52
CA CYS A 148 -13.96 -6.01 13.48
C CYS A 148 -14.44 -5.51 14.86
N CYS A 149 -14.04 -6.16 15.95
CA CYS A 149 -14.50 -5.79 17.28
C CYS A 149 -13.87 -4.47 17.77
N THR A 150 -14.65 -3.66 18.46
CA THR A 150 -14.15 -2.44 19.13
C THR A 150 -13.74 -2.65 20.60
N LEU A 151 -14.27 -3.69 21.26
CA LEU A 151 -13.99 -4.02 22.67
C LEU A 151 -13.50 -5.46 22.81
N ASP A 152 -12.36 -5.63 23.48
CA ASP A 152 -11.93 -6.89 24.07
C ASP A 152 -12.66 -7.10 25.43
N PRO A 153 -13.32 -8.26 25.68
CA PRO A 153 -13.38 -9.45 24.84
C PRO A 153 -14.55 -9.45 23.82
N CYS A 154 -14.29 -9.98 22.63
CA CYS A 154 -15.22 -10.20 21.51
C CYS A 154 -16.29 -11.30 21.75
N ASN A 155 -16.78 -11.49 22.98
CA ASN A 155 -17.65 -12.62 23.33
C ASN A 155 -18.98 -12.17 23.96
N VAL A 156 -19.49 -11.01 23.55
CA VAL A 156 -20.72 -10.41 24.10
C VAL A 156 -21.83 -10.44 23.04
N THR A 157 -23.05 -10.74 23.46
CA THR A 157 -24.23 -10.94 22.59
C THR A 157 -24.70 -9.69 21.82
N ASP A 158 -24.19 -8.51 22.17
CA ASP A 158 -24.33 -7.25 21.42
C ASP A 158 -22.93 -6.66 21.25
N GLN A 159 -22.24 -7.02 20.17
CA GLN A 159 -20.88 -6.51 19.89
C GLN A 159 -20.96 -5.12 19.23
N PRO A 160 -20.38 -4.07 19.82
CA PRO A 160 -20.10 -2.86 19.08
C PRO A 160 -18.99 -3.17 18.07
N ASN A 161 -19.36 -3.27 16.80
CA ASN A 161 -18.41 -3.37 15.70
C ASN A 161 -18.06 -1.97 15.21
N TRP A 162 -16.94 -1.84 14.50
CA TRP A 162 -16.62 -0.60 13.80
C TRP A 162 -17.77 -0.21 12.88
N GLN A 163 -18.38 0.93 13.15
CA GLN A 163 -19.39 1.52 12.28
C GLN A 163 -18.70 2.51 11.35
N GLU A 164 -19.02 2.43 10.06
CA GLU A 164 -18.70 3.46 9.07
C GLU A 164 -19.52 4.74 9.31
#